data_AF-A0A2V6JBE6-F1
#
_entry.id   AF-A0A2V6JBE6-F1
#
_cell.length_a   1.000
_cell.length_b   1.000
_cell.length_c   1.000
_cell.angle_alpha   90.00
_cell.angle_beta   90.00
_cell.angle_gamma   90.00
#
_symmetry.space_group_name_H-M   'P 1'
#
loop_
_entity.id
_entity.type
_entity.pdbx_description
1 polymer ?
#
loop_
_entity_poly.entity_id
_entity_poly.type
_entity_poly.pdbx_seq_one_letter_code
_entity_poly.pdbx_strand_id
1 'polypeptide(L)'
;MKAAAFDAHKFPAGRSDPLLAECLKEFPPAIFSEHLYQSIELMERYSIELAVDLLGQLNLAEQLGAWRSADKLCSVLGFQPRFRLALQWILARLVESGCLQMRDDGATRSYRLRNTPWKPDLKYLRTIGLTIDPANAATLNLLDYAASAYPAVATGQQSGDHNMFGPQGVPLWLNYFHNEN
;
A
#
# COMPACT_ATOMS: atom_id res chain seq x y z
N MET A 1 27.06 5.08 -12.73
CA MET A 1 25.78 5.06 -13.46
C MET A 1 24.71 5.61 -12.53
N LYS A 2 24.12 6.79 -12.79
CA LYS A 2 23.02 7.30 -11.94
C LYS A 2 21.78 6.44 -12.22
N ALA A 3 21.25 5.78 -11.20
CA ALA A 3 19.95 5.14 -11.29
C ALA A 3 18.91 6.24 -11.57
N ALA A 4 18.12 6.09 -12.63
CA ALA A 4 17.00 6.99 -12.88
C ALA A 4 15.98 6.79 -11.75
N ALA A 5 15.60 7.87 -11.07
CA ALA A 5 14.49 7.82 -10.14
C ALA A 5 13.23 7.45 -10.93
N PHE A 6 12.46 6.50 -10.43
CA PHE A 6 11.13 6.23 -10.99
C PHE A 6 10.22 7.37 -10.53
N ASP A 7 9.66 8.15 -11.45
CA ASP A 7 8.81 9.27 -11.05
C ASP A 7 7.48 8.72 -10.52
N ALA A 8 7.02 9.24 -9.38
CA ALA A 8 5.68 8.97 -8.90
C ALA A 8 4.73 9.44 -10.01
N HIS A 9 4.08 8.51 -10.72
CA HIS A 9 3.13 8.89 -11.75
C HIS A 9 2.07 9.74 -11.05
N LYS A 10 2.02 11.04 -11.39
CA LYS A 10 0.99 11.95 -10.88
C LYS A 10 -0.33 11.27 -11.12
N PHE A 11 -1.12 11.09 -10.06
CA PHE A 11 -2.43 10.47 -10.15
C PHE A 11 -3.24 11.21 -11.22
N PRO A 12 -3.48 10.62 -12.39
CA PRO A 12 -4.40 11.21 -13.33
C PRO A 12 -5.78 10.90 -12.77
N ALA A 13 -6.48 11.90 -12.24
CA ALA A 13 -7.92 11.78 -12.03
C ALA A 13 -8.58 11.69 -13.42
N GLY A 14 -8.44 10.52 -14.04
CA GLY A 14 -8.89 10.20 -15.39
C GLY A 14 -10.37 9.86 -15.38
N ARG A 15 -10.92 9.72 -16.59
CA ARG A 15 -12.23 9.09 -16.78
C ARG A 15 -12.10 7.57 -16.68
N SER A 16 -13.18 6.93 -16.25
CA SER A 16 -13.36 5.49 -16.30
C SER A 16 -13.06 4.92 -17.69
N ASP A 17 -12.49 3.72 -17.72
CA ASP A 17 -12.21 2.98 -18.96
C ASP A 17 -13.52 2.74 -19.71
N PRO A 18 -13.64 3.12 -21.00
CA PRO A 18 -14.83 2.87 -21.79
C PRO A 18 -15.25 1.38 -21.83
N LEU A 19 -14.30 0.45 -21.74
CA LEU A 19 -14.59 -0.98 -21.65
C LEU A 19 -15.27 -1.34 -20.33
N LEU A 20 -14.87 -0.71 -19.23
CA LEU A 20 -15.51 -0.89 -17.93
C LEU A 20 -16.96 -0.40 -17.96
N ALA A 21 -17.22 0.74 -18.61
CA ALA A 21 -18.58 1.26 -18.77
C ALA A 21 -19.49 0.29 -19.55
N GLU A 22 -18.97 -0.37 -20.59
CA GLU A 22 -19.72 -1.40 -21.34
C GLU A 22 -20.00 -2.64 -20.48
N CYS A 23 -19.03 -3.08 -19.66
CA CYS A 23 -19.22 -4.20 -18.74
C CYS A 23 -20.26 -3.90 -17.65
N LEU A 24 -20.40 -2.64 -17.25
CA LEU A 24 -21.26 -2.23 -16.14
C LEU A 24 -22.64 -1.68 -16.59
N LYS A 25 -22.94 -1.70 -17.89
CA LYS A 25 -24.15 -1.08 -18.46
C LYS A 25 -25.48 -1.57 -17.89
N GLU A 26 -25.52 -2.79 -17.35
CA GLU A 26 -26.74 -3.39 -16.75
C GLU A 26 -26.93 -3.01 -15.28
N PHE A 27 -25.93 -2.37 -14.64
CA PHE A 27 -26.02 -1.95 -13.26
C PHE A 27 -26.47 -0.48 -13.14
N PRO A 28 -27.12 -0.10 -12.02
CA PRO A 28 -27.46 1.29 -11.77
C PRO A 28 -26.20 2.20 -11.77
N PRO A 29 -26.17 3.28 -12.58
CA PRO A 29 -25.02 4.19 -12.64
C PRO A 29 -24.68 4.85 -11.30
N ALA A 30 -25.64 4.94 -10.38
CA ALA A 30 -25.43 5.46 -9.03
C ALA A 30 -24.53 4.54 -8.17
N ILE A 31 -24.48 3.24 -8.47
CA ILE A 31 -23.64 2.26 -7.76
C ILE A 31 -22.22 2.27 -8.32
N PHE A 32 -22.09 2.40 -9.65
CA PHE A 32 -20.80 2.44 -10.34
C PHE A 32 -20.57 3.81 -10.97
N SER A 33 -20.38 4.81 -10.11
CA SER A 33 -20.17 6.19 -10.52
C SER A 33 -18.72 6.44 -10.93
N GLU A 34 -18.50 7.50 -11.73
CA GLU A 34 -17.16 7.98 -12.06
C GLU A 34 -16.34 8.34 -10.81
N HIS A 35 -17.03 8.86 -9.80
CA HIS A 35 -16.44 9.20 -8.52
C HIS A 35 -16.00 7.97 -7.73
N LEU A 36 -16.80 6.89 -7.69
CA LEU A 36 -16.38 5.61 -7.10
C LEU A 36 -15.17 5.03 -7.83
N TYR A 37 -15.17 5.08 -9.17
CA TYR A 37 -14.03 4.66 -9.97
C TYR A 37 -12.75 5.41 -9.58
N GLN A 38 -12.83 6.74 -9.49
CA GLN A 38 -11.69 7.58 -9.08
C GLN A 38 -11.24 7.30 -7.64
N SER A 39 -12.16 7.04 -6.71
CA SER A 39 -11.83 6.61 -5.34
C SER A 39 -11.07 5.28 -5.33
N ILE A 40 -11.50 4.28 -6.11
CA ILE A 40 -10.83 2.98 -6.20
C ILE A 40 -9.41 3.13 -6.78
N GLU A 41 -9.26 3.82 -7.91
CA GLU A 41 -7.97 4.09 -8.53
C GLU A 41 -7.02 4.81 -7.55
N LEU A 42 -7.57 5.77 -6.80
CA LEU A 42 -6.80 6.45 -5.78
C LEU A 42 -6.39 5.51 -4.65
N MET A 43 -7.26 4.63 -4.16
CA MET A 43 -6.90 3.66 -3.11
C MET A 43 -5.78 2.73 -3.57
N GLU A 44 -5.82 2.26 -4.82
CA GLU A 44 -4.73 1.47 -5.39
C GLU A 44 -3.42 2.27 -5.42
N ARG A 45 -3.47 3.54 -5.88
CA ARG A 45 -2.28 4.41 -5.88
C ARG A 45 -1.78 4.71 -4.46
N TYR A 46 -2.68 4.94 -3.52
CA TYR A 46 -2.37 5.21 -2.12
C TYR A 46 -1.64 4.01 -1.50
N SER A 47 -2.11 2.80 -1.78
CA SER A 47 -1.47 1.56 -1.31
C SER A 47 -0.03 1.41 -1.80
N ILE A 48 0.25 1.85 -3.03
CA ILE A 48 1.59 1.85 -3.62
C ILE A 48 2.48 2.90 -2.93
N GLU A 49 2.02 4.14 -2.77
CA GLU A 49 2.77 5.18 -2.05
C GLU A 49 3.07 4.75 -0.60
N LEU A 50 2.10 4.09 0.05
CA LEU A 50 2.24 3.59 1.40
C LEU A 50 3.28 2.47 1.48
N ALA A 51 3.29 1.56 0.51
CA ALA A 51 4.32 0.52 0.43
C ALA A 51 5.73 1.10 0.18
N VAL A 52 5.85 2.18 -0.61
CA VAL A 52 7.11 2.90 -0.80
C VAL A 52 7.55 3.63 0.47
N ASP A 53 6.62 4.23 1.21
CA ASP A 53 6.94 4.83 2.50
C ASP A 53 7.43 3.79 3.51
N LEU A 54 6.76 2.64 3.56
CA LEU A 54 7.16 1.49 4.40
C LEU A 54 8.52 0.91 4.02
N LEU A 55 8.94 1.01 2.76
CA LEU A 55 10.29 0.63 2.34
C LEU A 55 11.36 1.40 3.13
N GLY A 56 11.11 2.70 3.36
CA GLY A 56 11.97 3.56 4.17
C GLY A 56 11.83 3.27 5.66
N GLN A 57 10.60 3.25 6.19
CA GLN A 57 10.36 3.05 7.62
C GLN A 57 10.91 1.70 8.14
N LEU A 58 10.90 0.67 7.30
CA LEU A 58 11.38 -0.67 7.63
C LEU A 58 12.85 -0.90 7.25
N ASN A 59 13.57 0.14 6.78
CA ASN A 59 14.97 0.05 6.31
C ASN A 59 15.19 -1.03 5.24
N LEU A 60 14.17 -1.32 4.42
CA LEU A 60 14.21 -2.36 3.40
C LEU A 60 15.11 -1.96 2.22
N ALA A 61 15.14 -0.66 1.89
CA ALA A 61 15.85 -0.16 0.73
C ALA A 61 17.35 -0.52 0.73
N GLU A 62 18.01 -0.40 1.90
CA GLU A 62 19.44 -0.72 2.06
C GLU A 62 19.74 -2.21 1.86
N GLN A 63 18.77 -3.08 2.18
CA GLN A 63 18.94 -4.52 2.09
C GLN A 63 18.62 -5.07 0.69
N LEU A 64 17.88 -4.31 -0.13
CA LEU A 64 17.38 -4.73 -1.44
C LEU A 64 18.29 -4.31 -2.61
N GLY A 65 19.52 -3.89 -2.34
CA GLY A 65 20.56 -3.73 -3.38
C GLY A 65 20.99 -5.06 -4.01
N ALA A 66 20.79 -6.17 -3.29
CA ALA A 66 21.00 -7.54 -3.76
C ALA A 66 19.68 -8.32 -3.74
N TRP A 67 19.65 -9.46 -4.45
CA TRP A 67 18.50 -10.37 -4.42
C TRP A 67 18.32 -10.97 -3.02
N ARG A 68 17.15 -10.76 -2.41
CA ARG A 68 16.83 -11.32 -1.08
C ARG A 68 15.39 -11.83 -1.01
N SER A 69 15.19 -12.92 -0.31
CA SER A 69 13.86 -13.41 0.04
C SER A 69 13.27 -12.66 1.24
N ALA A 70 11.95 -12.76 1.43
CA ALA A 70 11.29 -12.21 2.62
C ALA A 70 11.88 -12.79 3.92
N ASP A 71 12.22 -14.08 3.96
CA ASP A 71 12.86 -14.70 5.13
C ASP A 71 14.22 -14.10 5.43
N LYS A 72 15.03 -13.89 4.39
CA LYS A 72 16.36 -13.31 4.56
C LYS A 72 16.27 -11.85 5.00
N LEU A 73 15.29 -11.09 4.51
CA LEU A 73 15.02 -9.74 4.95
C LEU A 73 14.61 -9.70 6.43
N CYS A 74 13.67 -10.54 6.85
CA CYS A 74 13.29 -10.64 8.27
C CYS A 74 14.50 -10.98 9.14
N SER A 75 15.32 -11.96 8.73
CA SER A 75 16.51 -12.35 9.47
C SER A 75 17.53 -11.22 9.63
N VAL A 76 17.85 -10.49 8.54
CA VAL A 76 18.87 -9.43 8.58
C VAL A 76 18.38 -8.17 9.29
N LEU A 77 17.09 -7.86 9.19
CA LEU A 77 16.49 -6.69 9.83
C LEU A 77 15.99 -6.96 11.25
N GLY A 78 16.16 -8.18 11.76
CA GLY A 78 15.71 -8.56 13.10
C GLY A 78 14.18 -8.57 13.25
N PHE A 79 13.45 -8.76 12.15
CA PHE A 79 11.99 -8.86 12.21
C PHE A 79 11.56 -10.22 12.75
N GLN A 80 10.48 -10.22 13.52
CA GLN A 80 9.90 -11.47 14.01
C GLN A 80 9.34 -12.32 12.84
N PRO A 81 9.43 -13.67 12.91
CA PRO A 81 9.02 -14.54 11.81
C PRO A 81 7.59 -14.33 11.32
N ARG A 82 6.65 -14.03 12.23
CA ARG A 82 5.24 -13.77 11.90
C ARG A 82 5.02 -12.54 11.01
N PHE A 83 5.97 -11.60 10.97
CA PHE A 83 5.91 -10.43 10.12
C PHE A 83 6.14 -10.75 8.62
N ARG A 84 6.68 -11.94 8.32
CA ARG A 84 6.95 -12.39 6.95
C ARG A 84 5.76 -12.20 6.01
N LEU A 85 4.54 -12.52 6.45
CA LEU A 85 3.36 -12.42 5.60
C LEU A 85 3.06 -10.96 5.23
N ALA A 86 3.07 -10.05 6.20
CA ALA A 86 2.91 -8.62 5.96
C ALA A 86 4.01 -8.09 5.03
N LEU A 87 5.26 -8.52 5.27
CA LEU A 87 6.39 -8.16 4.40
C LEU A 87 6.18 -8.64 2.95
N GLN A 88 5.65 -9.85 2.75
CA GLN A 88 5.35 -10.35 1.40
C GLN A 88 4.30 -9.50 0.67
N TRP A 89 3.27 -9.02 1.37
CA TRP A 89 2.29 -8.10 0.80
C TRP A 89 2.90 -6.74 0.42
N ILE A 90 3.73 -6.16 1.29
CA ILE A 90 4.46 -4.91 1.00
C ILE A 90 5.34 -5.09 -0.24
N LEU A 91 6.10 -6.19 -0.31
CA LEU A 91 6.96 -6.50 -1.45
C LEU A 91 6.15 -6.72 -2.74
N ALA A 92 4.96 -7.34 -2.66
CA ALA A 92 4.09 -7.52 -3.82
C ALA A 92 3.63 -6.18 -4.40
N ARG A 93 3.16 -5.24 -3.57
CA ARG A 93 2.78 -3.89 -4.03
C ARG A 93 3.95 -3.12 -4.65
N LEU A 94 5.15 -3.30 -4.11
CA LEU A 94 6.37 -2.71 -4.67
C LEU A 94 6.79 -3.35 -6.00
N VAL A 95 6.46 -4.62 -6.23
CA VAL A 95 6.67 -5.28 -7.54
C VAL A 95 5.65 -4.79 -8.56
N GLU A 96 4.37 -4.69 -8.18
CA GLU A 96 3.28 -4.19 -9.04
C GLU A 96 3.56 -2.78 -9.54
N SER A 97 4.13 -1.91 -8.68
CA SER A 97 4.55 -0.56 -9.07
C SER A 97 5.82 -0.49 -9.92
N GLY A 98 6.50 -1.61 -10.13
CA GLY A 98 7.79 -1.68 -10.85
C GLY A 98 9.00 -1.16 -10.05
N CYS A 99 8.82 -0.82 -8.77
CA CYS A 99 9.89 -0.42 -7.86
C CYS A 99 10.87 -1.58 -7.58
N LEU A 100 10.32 -2.79 -7.41
CA LEU A 100 11.09 -4.02 -7.25
C LEU A 100 11.03 -4.90 -8.50
N GLN A 101 12.12 -5.63 -8.71
CA GLN A 101 12.12 -6.83 -9.52
C GLN A 101 11.91 -8.04 -8.62
N MET A 102 11.21 -9.05 -9.14
CA MET A 102 10.99 -10.32 -8.46
C MET A 102 11.44 -11.47 -9.36
N ARG A 103 12.02 -12.49 -8.72
CA ARG A 103 12.31 -13.79 -9.31
C ARG A 103 11.65 -14.85 -8.45
N ASP A 104 11.07 -15.84 -9.10
CA ASP A 104 10.48 -17.01 -8.47
C ASP A 104 11.17 -18.24 -9.05
N ASP A 105 11.83 -19.02 -8.20
CA ASP A 105 12.47 -20.29 -8.57
C ASP A 105 11.60 -21.51 -8.24
N GLY A 106 10.34 -21.28 -7.82
CA GLY A 106 9.39 -22.31 -7.41
C GLY A 106 9.47 -22.70 -5.93
N ALA A 107 10.60 -22.42 -5.25
CA ALA A 107 10.78 -22.66 -3.83
C ALA A 107 10.76 -21.35 -3.02
N THR A 108 11.30 -20.26 -3.57
CA THR A 108 11.44 -18.98 -2.88
C THR A 108 11.40 -17.81 -3.85
N ARG A 109 10.59 -16.80 -3.50
CA ARG A 109 10.63 -15.50 -4.18
C ARG A 109 11.76 -14.64 -3.62
N SER A 110 12.56 -14.10 -4.53
CA SER A 110 13.62 -13.13 -4.23
C SER A 110 13.36 -11.81 -4.91
N TYR A 111 13.68 -10.73 -4.21
CA TYR A 111 13.37 -9.36 -4.59
C TYR A 111 14.64 -8.52 -4.65
N ARG A 112 14.66 -7.53 -5.54
CA ARG A 112 15.73 -6.53 -5.64
C ARG A 112 15.16 -5.19 -6.09
N LEU A 113 15.72 -4.10 -5.60
CA LEU A 113 15.44 -2.77 -6.14
C LEU A 113 15.82 -2.70 -7.61
N ARG A 114 14.86 -2.23 -8.42
CA ARG A 114 15.09 -1.93 -9.84
C ARG A 114 15.81 -0.59 -9.98
N ASN A 115 15.30 0.41 -9.28
CA ASN A 115 15.72 1.81 -9.33
C ASN A 115 15.70 2.42 -7.92
N THR A 116 16.17 3.65 -7.79
CA THR A 116 15.96 4.44 -6.57
C THR A 116 14.46 4.71 -6.40
N PRO A 117 13.86 4.34 -5.24
CA PRO A 117 12.47 4.66 -4.94
C PRO A 117 12.23 6.17 -4.99
N TRP A 118 11.02 6.59 -5.38
CA TRP A 118 10.63 7.98 -5.25
C TRP A 118 10.35 8.35 -3.79
N LYS A 119 10.26 9.65 -3.54
CA LYS A 119 9.77 10.15 -2.25
C LYS A 119 8.23 10.09 -2.26
N PRO A 120 7.60 9.33 -1.36
CA PRO A 120 6.16 9.21 -1.36
C PRO A 120 5.48 10.50 -0.92
N ASP A 121 4.29 10.77 -1.46
CA ASP A 121 3.47 11.94 -1.11
C ASP A 121 2.04 11.53 -0.71
N LEU A 122 1.97 10.82 0.41
CA LEU A 122 0.71 10.36 1.02
C LEU A 122 -0.22 11.54 1.35
N LYS A 123 0.34 12.69 1.77
CA LYS A 123 -0.46 13.88 2.12
C LYS A 123 -1.18 14.46 0.90
N TYR A 124 -0.49 14.53 -0.23
CA TYR A 124 -1.10 14.98 -1.48
C TYR A 124 -2.21 14.03 -1.94
N LEU A 125 -1.95 12.71 -1.98
CA LEU A 125 -2.97 11.74 -2.39
C LEU A 125 -4.16 11.72 -1.44
N ARG A 126 -3.92 11.84 -0.13
CA ARG A 126 -4.97 11.96 0.87
C ARG A 126 -5.85 13.19 0.59
N THR A 127 -5.24 14.32 0.26
CA THR A 127 -5.96 15.56 -0.07
C THR A 127 -6.81 15.39 -1.33
N ILE A 128 -6.27 14.75 -2.36
CA ILE A 128 -7.03 14.40 -3.57
C ILE A 128 -8.20 13.48 -3.21
N GLY A 129 -7.97 12.45 -2.42
CA GLY A 129 -9.01 11.48 -2.04
C GLY A 129 -10.18 12.05 -1.31
N LEU A 130 -9.91 12.98 -0.39
CA LEU A 130 -10.97 13.69 0.32
C LEU A 130 -11.69 14.73 -0.56
N THR A 131 -11.01 15.21 -1.62
CA THR A 131 -11.63 16.10 -2.62
C THR A 131 -12.52 15.32 -3.59
N ILE A 132 -12.11 14.11 -3.97
CA ILE A 132 -12.94 13.18 -4.73
C ILE A 132 -14.13 12.78 -3.84
N ASP A 133 -13.86 12.14 -2.71
CA ASP A 133 -14.86 11.65 -1.78
C ASP A 133 -14.48 11.86 -0.31
N PRO A 134 -15.25 12.64 0.46
CA PRO A 134 -15.09 12.69 1.90
C PRO A 134 -15.20 11.31 2.58
N ALA A 135 -15.99 10.37 2.04
CA ALA A 135 -16.15 9.03 2.61
C ALA A 135 -14.86 8.19 2.58
N ASN A 136 -13.90 8.52 1.71
CA ASN A 136 -12.57 7.91 1.71
C ASN A 136 -11.81 8.11 3.03
N ALA A 137 -12.21 9.09 3.86
CA ALA A 137 -11.55 9.42 5.12
C ALA A 137 -11.40 8.20 6.04
N ALA A 138 -12.43 7.36 6.14
CA ALA A 138 -12.42 6.23 7.04
C ALA A 138 -11.39 5.17 6.61
N THR A 139 -11.38 4.82 5.32
CA THR A 139 -10.40 3.92 4.70
C THR A 139 -8.98 4.46 4.84
N LEU A 140 -8.75 5.73 4.49
CA LEU A 140 -7.42 6.35 4.57
C LEU A 140 -6.90 6.39 6.00
N ASN A 141 -7.75 6.72 6.99
CA ASN A 141 -7.37 6.66 8.41
C ASN A 141 -6.95 5.26 8.85
N LEU A 142 -7.70 4.24 8.42
CA LEU A 142 -7.40 2.86 8.78
C LEU A 142 -6.07 2.39 8.16
N LEU A 143 -5.82 2.73 6.89
CA LEU A 143 -4.58 2.42 6.19
C LEU A 143 -3.37 3.12 6.85
N ASP A 144 -3.48 4.41 7.15
CA ASP A 144 -2.43 5.19 7.81
C ASP A 144 -2.09 4.61 9.18
N TYR A 145 -3.11 4.27 9.97
CA TYR A 145 -2.92 3.69 11.28
C TYR A 145 -2.25 2.31 11.19
N ALA A 146 -2.74 1.42 10.33
CA ALA A 146 -2.15 0.10 10.13
C ALA A 146 -0.68 0.20 9.68
N ALA A 147 -0.38 1.12 8.77
CA ALA A 147 0.98 1.35 8.31
C ALA A 147 1.91 1.86 9.41
N SER A 148 1.44 2.81 10.23
CA SER A 148 2.21 3.36 11.35
C SER A 148 2.61 2.32 12.39
N ALA A 149 1.83 1.23 12.51
CA ALA A 149 2.11 0.14 13.43
C ALA A 149 3.18 -0.85 12.91
N TYR A 150 3.43 -0.89 11.60
CA TYR A 150 4.29 -1.92 11.02
C TYR A 150 5.72 -1.94 11.57
N PRO A 151 6.43 -0.82 11.82
CA PRO A 151 7.77 -0.87 12.40
C PRO A 151 7.82 -1.57 13.78
N ALA A 152 6.93 -1.19 14.70
CA ALA A 152 6.88 -1.80 16.03
C ALA A 152 6.39 -3.25 16.01
N VAL A 153 5.47 -3.57 15.10
CA VAL A 153 5.03 -4.95 14.87
C VAL A 153 6.15 -5.78 14.24
N ALA A 154 6.92 -5.24 13.30
CA ALA A 154 8.02 -5.96 12.65
C ALA A 154 9.07 -6.41 13.67
N THR A 155 9.40 -5.57 14.65
CA THR A 155 10.38 -5.89 15.71
C THR A 155 9.76 -6.58 16.93
N GLY A 156 8.47 -6.91 16.90
CA GLY A 156 7.78 -7.59 18.01
C GLY A 156 7.54 -6.74 19.25
N GLN A 157 7.73 -5.42 19.16
CA GLN A 157 7.43 -4.48 20.26
C GLN A 157 5.91 -4.33 20.49
N GLN A 158 5.13 -4.53 19.42
CA GLN A 158 3.68 -4.50 19.45
C GLN A 158 3.07 -5.69 18.73
N SER A 159 1.80 -6.00 19.05
CA SER A 159 0.99 -6.97 18.33
C SER A 159 0.11 -6.26 17.30
N GLY A 160 0.08 -6.78 16.07
CA GLY A 160 -0.81 -6.28 15.03
C GLY A 160 -2.28 -6.37 15.45
N ASP A 161 -2.69 -7.49 16.06
CA ASP A 161 -4.06 -7.68 16.54
C ASP A 161 -4.41 -6.69 17.64
N HIS A 162 -3.49 -6.42 18.56
CA HIS A 162 -3.72 -5.43 19.61
C HIS A 162 -3.80 -4.01 19.05
N ASN A 163 -2.98 -3.67 18.07
CA ASN A 163 -3.06 -2.37 17.42
C ASN A 163 -4.40 -2.21 16.70
N MET A 164 -4.83 -3.21 15.91
CA MET A 164 -6.04 -3.11 15.09
C MET A 164 -7.34 -3.31 15.87
N PHE A 165 -7.35 -4.14 16.91
CA PHE A 165 -8.56 -4.51 17.67
C PHE A 165 -8.52 -4.10 19.14
N GLY A 166 -7.50 -3.35 19.55
CA GLY A 166 -7.43 -2.71 20.86
C GLY A 166 -8.16 -1.36 20.90
N PRO A 167 -8.06 -0.64 22.04
CA PRO A 167 -8.80 0.61 22.27
C PRO A 167 -8.59 1.71 21.21
N GLN A 168 -7.42 1.73 20.56
CA GLN A 168 -7.10 2.71 19.53
C GLN A 168 -7.58 2.29 18.12
N GLY A 169 -7.65 0.98 17.85
CA GLY A 169 -8.03 0.45 16.53
C GLY A 169 -9.53 0.25 16.35
N VAL A 170 -10.27 -0.14 17.40
CA VAL A 170 -11.72 -0.38 17.33
C VAL A 170 -12.50 0.85 16.80
N PRO A 171 -12.24 2.09 17.26
CA PRO A 171 -12.93 3.26 16.71
C PRO A 171 -12.72 3.46 15.21
N LEU A 172 -11.54 3.07 14.67
CA LEU A 172 -11.26 3.15 13.23
C LEU A 172 -12.12 2.18 12.43
N TRP A 173 -12.31 0.96 12.94
CA TRP A 173 -13.22 -0.02 12.32
C TRP A 173 -14.67 0.42 12.38
N LEU A 174 -15.12 0.95 13.52
CA LEU A 174 -16.49 1.48 13.65
C LEU A 174 -16.74 2.63 12.67
N ASN A 175 -15.73 3.50 12.49
CA ASN A 175 -15.82 4.56 11.49
C ASN A 175 -15.80 3.98 10.07
N TYR A 176 -14.94 3.01 9.77
CA TYR A 176 -14.85 2.37 8.44
C TYR A 176 -16.15 1.68 8.03
N PHE A 177 -16.80 0.96 8.95
CA PHE A 177 -18.06 0.25 8.69
C PHE A 177 -19.31 1.12 8.89
N HIS A 178 -19.17 2.45 9.00
CA HIS A 178 -20.32 3.33 9.11
C HIS A 178 -21.08 3.42 7.77
N ASN A 179 -22.40 3.24 7.78
CA ASN A 179 -23.24 3.22 6.57
C ASN A 179 -23.35 4.58 5.86
N GLU A 180 -22.81 5.63 6.44
CA GLU A 180 -22.75 6.97 5.83
C GLU A 180 -21.46 7.19 5.03
N ASN A 181 -20.55 6.20 5.02
CA ASN A 181 -19.44 6.14 4.08
C ASN A 181 -19.85 5.48 2.77
#